data_AF-A0A4P5XFF0-F1
#
_entry.id   AF-A0A4P5XFF0-F1
#
_cell.length_a   1.000
_cell.length_b   1.000
_cell.length_c   1.000
_cell.angle_alpha   90.00
_cell.angle_beta   90.00
_cell.angle_gamma   90.00
#
_symmetry.space_group_name_H-M   'P 1'
#
loop_
_entity.id
_entity.type
_entity.pdbx_description
1 polymer ?
#
loop_
_entity_poly.entity_id
_entity_poly.type
_entity_poly.pdbx_seq_one_letter_code
_entity_poly.pdbx_strand_id
1 'polypeptide(L)'
;MTTRVCSWMRVGCSVLAMAAGAVGVAQAQLANADVNQAELGRLPANQTAVELANVPTMRVSRTAEVQWLPAAGGFGVRGPCQTVGSHTNANFSGGSYTVQAGFAQGESAAATYNVPANQFPLRIDLAEMIFATSAATVQTTTIWEVEFWAGLPGTGQLIVTVTADDVTLPYLRVGPGTAGVNVQFSVDPNDPDQIIIPSNASNSFSTVWRIVQHNNQTSNPCVTGPSTATNAFPTTDNPSGGLSQASLNWLFGLNCGPLGCPANGGWSRFVNLNQFCRPGGDWVTRTTYTSVNCAPATGACCLPSGSCSILLQNECATQGGTYRGDNTTCATANCPVPTGACCLSNGFCLNLSETDCAGIAGTFQGVGSACGAGNACPSGACCLPSGSCVITSPVACRNQQGTFRGVNTTCAGANCPQPNGACCFTTGSCLSLTSALCTGAGGNWQGALTTCGASTCAAACDDIDFNNNQVFPEDQDVVDFFDVLAGGECATCNDIDFNNNTVFPEDQDVIDFFNVLAGGTCP
;
A
#
# COMPACT_ATOMS: atom_id res chain seq x y z
N MET A 1 -47.33 -79.40 1.28
CA MET A 1 -46.99 -79.41 2.72
C MET A 1 -45.62 -80.07 2.90
N THR A 2 -44.72 -79.42 3.65
CA THR A 2 -43.57 -79.96 4.44
C THR A 2 -42.46 -80.76 3.71
N THR A 3 -41.15 -80.50 3.77
CA THR A 3 -40.27 -79.55 4.52
C THR A 3 -38.87 -79.54 3.84
N ARG A 4 -38.06 -78.51 4.12
CA ARG A 4 -36.75 -78.12 3.54
C ARG A 4 -35.52 -78.96 3.95
N VAL A 5 -34.54 -79.15 3.03
CA VAL A 5 -33.06 -79.40 3.22
C VAL A 5 -32.36 -79.00 1.89
N CYS A 6 -31.34 -78.13 1.76
CA CYS A 6 -29.89 -78.33 2.00
C CYS A 6 -29.14 -76.98 1.73
N SER A 7 -28.04 -76.66 2.44
CA SER A 7 -27.43 -75.30 2.48
C SER A 7 -26.18 -75.13 1.59
N TRP A 8 -26.38 -74.40 0.48
CA TRP A 8 -25.52 -73.52 -0.37
C TRP A 8 -24.11 -73.94 -0.85
N MET A 9 -23.98 -74.12 -2.18
CA MET A 9 -22.82 -74.51 -3.02
C MET A 9 -22.82 -73.58 -4.27
N ARG A 10 -21.78 -72.78 -4.61
CA ARG A 10 -20.53 -73.02 -5.40
C ARG A 10 -20.66 -72.93 -6.95
N VAL A 11 -19.65 -72.27 -7.58
CA VAL A 11 -19.18 -72.30 -9.00
C VAL A 11 -19.92 -71.39 -10.02
N GLY A 12 -19.35 -70.66 -11.01
CA GLY A 12 -17.99 -70.53 -11.56
C GLY A 12 -17.95 -69.56 -12.78
N CYS A 13 -16.74 -69.41 -13.34
CA CYS A 13 -16.28 -68.58 -14.48
C CYS A 13 -17.03 -68.77 -15.82
N SER A 14 -17.11 -67.73 -16.69
CA SER A 14 -16.91 -67.78 -18.18
C SER A 14 -17.25 -66.46 -18.92
N VAL A 15 -16.46 -66.19 -19.96
CA VAL A 15 -16.58 -65.16 -21.01
C VAL A 15 -17.68 -65.54 -22.02
N LEU A 16 -18.49 -64.60 -22.56
CA LEU A 16 -18.90 -64.61 -24.00
C LEU A 16 -19.66 -63.34 -24.45
N ALA A 17 -19.58 -63.13 -25.77
CA ALA A 17 -20.00 -62.01 -26.59
C ALA A 17 -21.51 -61.93 -26.94
N MET A 18 -21.84 -60.80 -27.59
CA MET A 18 -23.09 -60.31 -28.20
C MET A 18 -24.13 -61.34 -28.70
N ALA A 19 -25.42 -61.08 -28.44
CA ALA A 19 -26.50 -61.04 -29.45
C ALA A 19 -27.84 -60.54 -28.83
N ALA A 20 -28.68 -59.98 -29.70
CA ALA A 20 -29.87 -59.16 -29.47
C ALA A 20 -31.09 -59.82 -28.78
N GLY A 21 -31.95 -58.99 -28.16
CA GLY A 21 -33.37 -59.31 -28.00
C GLY A 21 -34.12 -58.67 -26.82
N ALA A 22 -34.92 -57.64 -27.13
CA ALA A 22 -36.17 -57.22 -26.47
C ALA A 22 -36.15 -56.58 -25.05
N VAL A 23 -36.20 -55.25 -25.08
CA VAL A 23 -37.00 -54.27 -24.30
C VAL A 23 -37.79 -54.77 -23.06
N GLY A 24 -37.49 -54.16 -21.92
CA GLY A 24 -38.35 -54.11 -20.74
C GLY A 24 -37.70 -53.30 -19.61
N VAL A 25 -38.06 -52.02 -19.49
CA VAL A 25 -37.53 -51.08 -18.50
C VAL A 25 -38.19 -51.35 -17.15
N ALA A 26 -37.42 -51.73 -16.14
CA ALA A 26 -37.84 -51.65 -14.73
C ALA A 26 -36.61 -51.29 -13.88
N GLN A 27 -36.61 -50.07 -13.34
CA GLN A 27 -35.66 -49.63 -12.32
C GLN A 27 -35.83 -50.49 -11.07
N ALA A 28 -34.82 -51.27 -10.72
CA ALA A 28 -34.69 -51.87 -9.39
C ALA A 28 -33.67 -51.05 -8.60
N GLN A 29 -34.18 -50.25 -7.65
CA GLN A 29 -33.38 -49.64 -6.61
C GLN A 29 -32.71 -50.74 -5.78
N LEU A 30 -31.38 -50.76 -5.74
CA LEU A 30 -30.65 -51.53 -4.74
C LEU A 30 -30.80 -50.79 -3.41
N ALA A 31 -31.57 -51.38 -2.50
CA ALA A 31 -31.73 -50.89 -1.14
C ALA A 31 -30.38 -50.88 -0.40
N ASN A 32 -30.10 -49.76 0.28
CA ASN A 32 -29.03 -49.64 1.26
C ASN A 32 -29.19 -50.74 2.31
N ALA A 33 -28.17 -51.57 2.49
CA ALA A 33 -28.04 -52.40 3.67
C ALA A 33 -27.55 -51.50 4.81
N ASP A 34 -28.31 -51.43 5.90
CA ASP A 34 -27.91 -50.75 7.13
C ASP A 34 -26.68 -51.46 7.73
N VAL A 35 -25.53 -50.80 7.71
CA VAL A 35 -24.30 -51.29 8.35
C VAL A 35 -24.35 -50.92 9.83
N ASN A 36 -24.21 -51.93 10.70
CA ASN A 36 -24.21 -51.77 12.15
C ASN A 36 -23.05 -50.86 12.60
N GLN A 37 -23.38 -49.77 13.30
CA GLN A 37 -22.42 -48.79 13.83
C GLN A 37 -21.36 -49.38 14.77
N ALA A 38 -21.60 -50.55 15.38
CA ALA A 38 -20.61 -51.24 16.22
C ALA A 38 -19.56 -52.04 15.42
N GLU A 39 -19.79 -52.33 14.14
CA GLU A 39 -18.81 -52.98 13.24
C GLU A 39 -17.98 -51.95 12.45
N LEU A 40 -18.27 -50.64 12.57
CA LEU A 40 -17.61 -49.53 11.87
C LEU A 40 -16.26 -49.09 12.47
N GLY A 41 -15.70 -49.81 13.43
CA GLY A 41 -14.44 -49.44 14.10
C GLY A 41 -13.20 -49.38 13.19
N ARG A 42 -13.32 -49.80 11.92
CA ARG A 42 -12.21 -49.79 10.96
C ARG A 42 -12.66 -49.72 9.49
N LEU A 43 -13.51 -48.74 9.19
CA LEU A 43 -13.73 -48.22 7.85
C LEU A 43 -13.58 -46.67 7.93
N PRO A 44 -13.24 -45.99 6.84
CA PRO A 44 -12.02 -45.19 6.74
C PRO A 44 -12.34 -43.70 6.53
N ALA A 45 -11.55 -42.79 7.11
CA ALA A 45 -11.93 -41.39 7.30
C ALA A 45 -13.33 -41.29 7.95
N ASN A 46 -13.41 -41.40 9.28
CA ASN A 46 -14.68 -41.18 9.98
C ASN A 46 -15.03 -39.69 9.87
N GLN A 47 -15.66 -39.35 8.76
CA GLN A 47 -15.93 -37.99 8.35
C GLN A 47 -17.27 -37.58 8.92
N THR A 48 -17.24 -36.64 9.86
CA THR A 48 -18.45 -36.11 10.47
C THR A 48 -18.66 -34.68 9.99
N ALA A 49 -19.73 -34.46 9.21
CA ALA A 49 -20.13 -33.12 8.82
C ALA A 49 -20.56 -32.32 10.04
N VAL A 50 -20.09 -31.07 10.13
CA VAL A 50 -20.43 -30.14 11.20
C VAL A 50 -20.74 -28.76 10.62
N GLU A 51 -21.69 -28.08 11.24
CA GLU A 51 -22.00 -26.68 10.99
C GLU A 51 -21.52 -25.86 12.18
N LEU A 52 -20.63 -24.90 11.92
CA LEU A 52 -20.08 -24.02 12.96
C LEU A 52 -20.55 -22.59 12.70
N ALA A 53 -21.46 -22.09 13.55
CA ALA A 53 -21.97 -20.72 13.45
C ALA A 53 -20.85 -19.67 13.62
N ASN A 54 -19.82 -20.00 14.39
CA ASN A 54 -18.64 -19.18 14.62
C ASN A 54 -17.42 -20.10 14.81
N VAL A 55 -16.30 -19.73 14.21
CA VAL A 55 -14.98 -20.32 14.47
C VAL A 55 -14.09 -19.23 15.09
N PRO A 56 -13.97 -19.18 16.43
CA PRO A 56 -13.03 -18.27 17.09
C PRO A 56 -11.58 -18.55 16.66
N THR A 57 -10.79 -17.48 16.66
CA THR A 57 -9.38 -17.55 16.27
C THR A 57 -8.49 -17.60 17.52
N MET A 58 -7.65 -18.63 17.59
CA MET A 58 -6.54 -18.72 18.54
C MET A 58 -5.27 -18.18 17.87
N ARG A 59 -4.89 -16.94 18.20
CA ARG A 59 -3.65 -16.36 17.67
C ARG A 59 -2.47 -16.71 18.54
N VAL A 60 -1.43 -17.20 17.90
CA VAL A 60 -0.18 -17.55 18.54
C VAL A 60 0.98 -16.95 17.75
N SER A 61 1.93 -16.36 18.45
CA SER A 61 3.18 -15.81 17.91
C SER A 61 4.32 -16.33 18.76
N ARG A 62 5.52 -16.45 18.19
CA ARG A 62 6.73 -16.85 18.93
C ARG A 62 7.13 -15.86 20.03
N THR A 63 6.75 -14.59 19.90
CA THR A 63 7.26 -13.48 20.71
C THR A 63 6.19 -12.66 21.43
N ALA A 64 4.90 -12.95 21.24
CA ALA A 64 3.80 -12.15 21.78
C ALA A 64 2.78 -12.99 22.55
N GLU A 65 2.09 -12.33 23.50
CA GLU A 65 1.01 -12.93 24.30
C GLU A 65 -0.15 -13.44 23.42
N VAL A 66 -0.75 -14.55 23.83
CA VAL A 66 -1.87 -15.19 23.13
C VAL A 66 -3.07 -14.24 23.03
N GLN A 67 -3.62 -14.10 21.83
CA GLN A 67 -4.83 -13.29 21.60
C GLN A 67 -5.98 -14.17 21.12
N TRP A 68 -7.05 -14.21 21.93
CA TRP A 68 -8.33 -14.79 21.53
C TRP A 68 -9.18 -13.72 20.87
N LEU A 69 -9.48 -13.89 19.59
CA LEU A 69 -10.28 -12.92 18.85
C LEU A 69 -11.62 -13.50 18.43
N PRO A 70 -12.69 -12.68 18.48
CA PRO A 70 -13.92 -13.01 17.77
C PRO A 70 -13.63 -13.14 16.26
N ALA A 71 -14.48 -13.88 15.55
CA ALA A 71 -14.34 -14.42 14.18
C ALA A 71 -13.90 -13.47 13.03
N ALA A 72 -13.53 -12.22 13.28
CA ALA A 72 -13.22 -11.20 12.28
C ALA A 72 -11.81 -10.60 12.40
N GLY A 73 -11.00 -11.01 13.38
CA GLY A 73 -9.63 -10.55 13.49
C GLY A 73 -8.71 -11.31 12.52
N GLY A 74 -8.48 -10.80 11.31
CA GLY A 74 -7.37 -11.23 10.45
C GLY A 74 -6.06 -10.47 10.78
N PHE A 75 -4.90 -11.01 10.40
CA PHE A 75 -3.70 -10.19 10.29
C PHE A 75 -3.95 -9.10 9.24
N GLY A 76 -3.56 -7.86 9.54
CA GLY A 76 -3.50 -6.81 8.51
C GLY A 76 -2.53 -7.22 7.41
N VAL A 77 -2.79 -6.78 6.17
CA VAL A 77 -1.91 -7.06 5.03
C VAL A 77 -0.50 -6.56 5.36
N ARG A 78 0.48 -7.47 5.44
CA ARG A 78 1.88 -7.21 5.82
C ARG A 78 2.74 -6.80 4.62
N GLY A 79 2.17 -5.99 3.72
CA GLY A 79 2.81 -5.44 2.53
C GLY A 79 2.25 -5.96 1.20
N PRO A 80 2.65 -5.35 0.07
CA PRO A 80 2.02 -5.56 -1.24
C PRO A 80 2.35 -6.90 -1.91
N CYS A 81 3.37 -7.64 -1.44
CA CYS A 81 3.78 -8.92 -2.01
C CYS A 81 3.27 -10.15 -1.24
N GLN A 82 2.38 -9.93 -0.28
CA GLN A 82 1.86 -11.00 0.55
C GLN A 82 0.90 -11.87 -0.28
N THR A 83 1.16 -13.17 -0.32
CA THR A 83 0.39 -14.16 -1.08
C THR A 83 -0.20 -15.19 -0.13
N VAL A 84 -1.45 -15.61 -0.39
CA VAL A 84 -2.13 -16.67 0.37
C VAL A 84 -2.17 -17.94 -0.47
N GLY A 85 -1.47 -18.98 -0.04
CA GLY A 85 -1.63 -20.34 -0.53
C GLY A 85 -2.78 -21.03 0.20
N SER A 86 -3.82 -21.45 -0.51
CA SER A 86 -4.95 -22.22 0.02
C SER A 86 -5.44 -23.22 -1.01
N HIS A 87 -5.74 -24.44 -0.56
CA HIS A 87 -6.43 -25.45 -1.38
C HIS A 87 -7.91 -25.54 -1.07
N THR A 88 -8.37 -24.79 -0.07
CA THR A 88 -9.75 -24.74 0.34
C THR A 88 -10.40 -23.40 0.00
N ASN A 89 -11.70 -23.43 -0.26
CA ASN A 89 -12.57 -22.25 -0.34
C ASN A 89 -13.41 -22.04 0.93
N ALA A 90 -13.21 -22.85 1.97
CA ALA A 90 -13.93 -22.72 3.22
C ALA A 90 -13.69 -21.34 3.85
N ASN A 91 -14.73 -20.82 4.49
CA ASN A 91 -14.61 -19.64 5.33
C ASN A 91 -13.85 -20.01 6.61
N PHE A 92 -13.04 -19.11 7.15
CA PHE A 92 -12.27 -19.32 8.39
C PHE A 92 -12.93 -18.66 9.62
N SER A 93 -14.16 -18.16 9.48
CA SER A 93 -14.94 -17.55 10.57
C SER A 93 -16.20 -18.33 10.96
N GLY A 94 -16.57 -19.38 10.23
CA GLY A 94 -17.85 -20.08 10.38
C GLY A 94 -18.34 -20.68 9.05
N GLY A 95 -19.10 -21.78 9.11
CA GLY A 95 -19.62 -22.48 7.94
C GLY A 95 -19.68 -24.00 8.12
N SER A 96 -19.79 -24.70 6.98
CA SER A 96 -19.83 -26.16 6.88
C SER A 96 -18.43 -26.74 6.77
N TYR A 97 -18.12 -27.73 7.61
CA TYR A 97 -16.84 -28.44 7.59
C TYR A 97 -17.05 -29.93 7.76
N THR A 98 -16.04 -30.72 7.40
CA THR A 98 -16.02 -32.15 7.66
C THR A 98 -14.90 -32.46 8.65
N VAL A 99 -15.26 -32.86 9.87
CA VAL A 99 -14.34 -33.32 10.91
C VAL A 99 -13.78 -34.67 10.50
N GLN A 100 -12.45 -34.77 10.40
CA GLN A 100 -11.76 -36.03 10.12
C GLN A 100 -11.62 -36.83 11.41
N ALA A 101 -12.74 -37.30 11.96
CA ALA A 101 -12.71 -38.20 13.10
C ALA A 101 -11.94 -39.48 12.75
N GLY A 102 -11.20 -40.02 13.71
CA GLY A 102 -10.26 -41.11 13.45
C GLY A 102 -8.83 -40.66 13.18
N PHE A 103 -8.58 -39.37 12.88
CA PHE A 103 -7.22 -38.83 12.78
C PHE A 103 -6.51 -38.97 14.13
N ALA A 104 -5.44 -39.76 14.16
CA ALA A 104 -4.82 -40.24 15.38
C ALA A 104 -3.68 -39.35 15.88
N GLN A 105 -3.37 -39.52 17.16
CA GLN A 105 -2.17 -38.99 17.77
C GLN A 105 -0.95 -39.49 16.98
N GLY A 106 -0.09 -38.56 16.57
CA GLY A 106 1.10 -38.80 15.78
C GLY A 106 0.87 -38.77 14.27
N GLU A 107 -0.37 -38.58 13.79
CA GLU A 107 -0.66 -38.33 12.38
C GLU A 107 -0.50 -36.85 12.02
N SER A 108 -0.32 -36.59 10.73
CA SER A 108 -0.10 -35.23 10.23
C SER A 108 -0.90 -34.94 8.97
N ALA A 109 -1.54 -33.77 8.94
CA ALA A 109 -2.23 -33.21 7.81
C ALA A 109 -1.31 -32.19 7.15
N ALA A 110 -1.13 -32.24 5.83
CA ALA A 110 -0.26 -31.27 5.17
C ALA A 110 -0.79 -30.84 3.80
N ALA A 111 -0.44 -29.60 3.45
CA ALA A 111 -0.71 -29.00 2.15
C ALA A 111 0.60 -28.50 1.54
N THR A 112 0.85 -28.88 0.28
CA THR A 112 1.98 -28.37 -0.51
C THR A 112 1.51 -27.25 -1.43
N TYR A 113 2.22 -26.13 -1.45
CA TYR A 113 1.95 -24.99 -2.32
C TYR A 113 3.06 -24.85 -3.35
N ASN A 114 2.70 -24.85 -4.63
CA ASN A 114 3.64 -24.58 -5.72
C ASN A 114 3.83 -23.07 -5.84
N VAL A 115 5.08 -22.64 -5.98
CA VAL A 115 5.47 -21.23 -5.99
C VAL A 115 6.43 -20.99 -7.17
N PRO A 116 6.24 -19.94 -7.97
CA PRO A 116 7.19 -19.59 -9.03
C PRO A 116 8.63 -19.49 -8.51
N ALA A 117 9.59 -20.05 -9.24
CA ALA A 117 10.99 -20.14 -8.81
C ALA A 117 11.61 -18.76 -8.48
N ASN A 118 11.17 -17.70 -9.17
CA ASN A 118 11.63 -16.32 -8.97
C ASN A 118 11.11 -15.66 -7.68
N GLN A 119 10.16 -16.27 -6.97
CA GLN A 119 9.67 -15.75 -5.71
C GLN A 119 10.50 -16.23 -4.50
N PHE A 120 11.33 -17.26 -4.65
CA PHE A 120 12.17 -17.72 -3.56
C PHE A 120 13.37 -16.76 -3.30
N PRO A 121 13.85 -16.65 -2.05
CA PRO A 121 13.35 -17.33 -0.85
C PRO A 121 12.05 -16.70 -0.32
N LEU A 122 11.24 -17.48 0.39
CA LEU A 122 9.95 -17.05 0.94
C LEU A 122 10.06 -16.87 2.44
N ARG A 123 9.44 -15.83 2.99
CA ARG A 123 9.18 -15.66 4.41
C ARG A 123 7.75 -16.11 4.71
N ILE A 124 7.57 -16.97 5.70
CA ILE A 124 6.23 -17.33 6.18
C ILE A 124 5.73 -16.24 7.12
N ASP A 125 4.55 -15.67 6.83
CA ASP A 125 3.95 -14.62 7.66
C ASP A 125 2.88 -15.19 8.62
N LEU A 126 2.10 -16.17 8.14
CA LEU A 126 0.98 -16.77 8.85
C LEU A 126 0.69 -18.18 8.31
N ALA A 127 0.40 -19.14 9.17
CA ALA A 127 -0.22 -20.40 8.81
C ALA A 127 -1.46 -20.63 9.67
N GLU A 128 -2.52 -21.14 9.04
CA GLU A 128 -3.80 -21.35 9.70
C GLU A 128 -4.36 -22.74 9.44
N MET A 129 -5.00 -23.34 10.43
CA MET A 129 -5.80 -24.56 10.27
C MET A 129 -6.98 -24.58 11.23
N ILE A 130 -8.13 -25.07 10.75
CA ILE A 130 -9.31 -25.28 11.59
C ILE A 130 -9.29 -26.69 12.18
N PHE A 131 -9.52 -26.73 13.50
CA PHE A 131 -9.79 -27.94 14.24
C PHE A 131 -11.18 -27.85 14.86
N ALA A 132 -11.87 -28.98 14.95
CA ALA A 132 -13.22 -29.01 15.48
C ALA A 132 -13.52 -30.28 16.28
N THR A 133 -14.49 -30.16 17.17
CA THR A 133 -15.16 -31.26 17.84
C THR A 133 -16.52 -31.51 17.19
N SER A 134 -16.98 -32.75 17.20
CA SER A 134 -18.32 -33.15 16.77
C SER A 134 -19.04 -33.82 17.93
N ALA A 135 -20.00 -33.12 18.55
CA ALA A 135 -20.73 -33.59 19.73
C ALA A 135 -19.82 -34.07 20.89
N ALA A 136 -18.73 -33.36 21.17
CA ALA A 136 -17.86 -33.69 22.31
C ALA A 136 -18.62 -33.55 23.64
N THR A 137 -18.43 -34.51 24.53
CA THR A 137 -19.04 -34.54 25.87
C THR A 137 -18.24 -33.76 26.91
N VAL A 138 -16.98 -33.43 26.58
CA VAL A 138 -16.04 -32.72 27.44
C VAL A 138 -15.35 -31.61 26.66
N GLN A 139 -14.78 -30.65 27.38
CA GLN A 139 -13.77 -29.77 26.79
C GLN A 139 -12.52 -30.59 26.48
N THR A 140 -12.05 -30.50 25.25
CA THR A 140 -10.88 -31.23 24.78
C THR A 140 -9.64 -30.37 24.92
N THR A 141 -8.49 -30.99 25.19
CA THR A 141 -7.16 -30.36 25.17
C THR A 141 -6.24 -31.17 24.25
N THR A 142 -5.83 -30.59 23.12
CA THR A 142 -4.98 -31.24 22.13
C THR A 142 -3.65 -30.52 22.03
N ILE A 143 -2.55 -31.27 22.16
CA ILE A 143 -1.20 -30.78 21.86
C ILE A 143 -1.01 -30.88 20.36
N TRP A 144 -0.74 -29.76 19.71
CA TRP A 144 -0.61 -29.63 18.28
C TRP A 144 0.80 -29.14 17.92
N GLU A 145 1.18 -29.35 16.67
CA GLU A 145 2.47 -28.94 16.14
C GLU A 145 2.31 -28.47 14.70
N VAL A 146 3.08 -27.45 14.32
CA VAL A 146 3.17 -26.97 12.95
C VAL A 146 4.60 -27.13 12.43
N GLU A 147 4.74 -27.62 11.20
CA GLU A 147 6.03 -27.74 10.52
C GLU A 147 6.01 -27.04 9.17
N PHE A 148 7.17 -26.50 8.77
CA PHE A 148 7.38 -25.94 7.45
C PHE A 148 8.50 -26.67 6.72
N TRP A 149 8.25 -27.06 5.48
CA TRP A 149 9.20 -27.79 4.64
C TRP A 149 9.48 -27.00 3.36
N ALA A 150 10.75 -26.92 2.96
CA ALA A 150 11.13 -26.53 1.61
C ALA A 150 10.97 -27.75 0.69
N GLY A 151 9.97 -27.70 -0.19
CA GLY A 151 9.53 -28.81 -1.02
C GLY A 151 8.44 -29.67 -0.37
N LEU A 152 8.46 -30.96 -0.67
CA LEU A 152 7.44 -31.93 -0.24
C LEU A 152 7.66 -32.38 1.22
N PRO A 153 6.60 -32.73 1.96
CA PRO A 153 6.78 -33.28 3.31
C PRO A 153 7.48 -34.64 3.25
N GLY A 154 8.43 -34.87 4.15
CA GLY A 154 9.18 -36.13 4.29
C GLY A 154 10.36 -36.33 3.32
N THR A 155 10.37 -35.68 2.15
CA THR A 155 11.50 -35.75 1.20
C THR A 155 12.18 -34.41 0.95
N GLY A 156 11.49 -33.29 1.19
CA GLY A 156 12.05 -31.95 1.18
C GLY A 156 12.92 -31.67 2.42
N GLN A 157 13.38 -30.44 2.55
CA GLN A 157 14.11 -30.00 3.75
C GLN A 157 13.11 -29.52 4.80
N LEU A 158 13.11 -30.14 5.99
CA LEU A 158 12.42 -29.61 7.15
C LEU A 158 13.12 -28.30 7.59
N ILE A 159 12.38 -27.19 7.59
CA ILE A 159 12.90 -25.87 7.97
C ILE A 159 12.71 -25.66 9.47
N VAL A 160 11.52 -25.92 9.98
CA VAL A 160 11.24 -25.80 11.41
C VAL A 160 10.04 -26.63 11.81
N THR A 161 10.10 -27.10 13.06
CA THR A 161 9.00 -27.73 13.79
C THR A 161 8.71 -26.86 15.01
N VAL A 162 7.43 -26.59 15.25
CA VAL A 162 6.98 -25.77 16.37
C VAL A 162 5.84 -26.51 17.08
N THR A 163 6.12 -26.96 18.30
CA THR A 163 5.19 -27.75 19.12
C THR A 163 4.56 -26.87 20.19
N ALA A 164 3.25 -27.00 20.41
CA ALA A 164 2.57 -26.33 21.51
C ALA A 164 3.07 -26.84 22.87
N ASP A 165 3.27 -25.95 23.83
CA ASP A 165 3.84 -26.23 25.15
C ASP A 165 2.96 -25.75 26.32
N ASP A 166 1.82 -25.11 26.02
CA ASP A 166 0.91 -24.44 26.97
C ASP A 166 1.56 -23.29 27.76
N VAL A 167 2.73 -22.81 27.33
CA VAL A 167 3.46 -21.68 27.93
C VAL A 167 3.59 -20.55 26.92
N THR A 168 4.28 -20.80 25.82
CA THR A 168 4.44 -19.86 24.70
C THR A 168 3.37 -20.09 23.64
N LEU A 169 3.01 -21.36 23.42
CA LEU A 169 2.03 -21.77 22.44
C LEU A 169 0.95 -22.59 23.15
N PRO A 170 -0.27 -22.04 23.30
CA PRO A 170 -1.35 -22.68 24.04
C PRO A 170 -1.75 -24.01 23.38
N TYR A 171 -2.13 -24.97 24.23
CA TYR A 171 -2.80 -26.16 23.73
C TYR A 171 -4.15 -25.80 23.11
N LEU A 172 -4.54 -26.57 22.10
CA LEU A 172 -5.81 -26.40 21.43
C LEU A 172 -6.93 -26.87 22.38
N ARG A 173 -7.82 -25.97 22.77
CA ARG A 173 -8.98 -26.28 23.63
C ARG A 173 -10.29 -26.07 22.88
N VAL A 174 -11.02 -27.15 22.60
CA VAL A 174 -12.26 -27.10 21.79
C VAL A 174 -13.38 -27.88 22.48
N GLY A 175 -14.62 -27.40 22.38
CA GLY A 175 -15.81 -27.99 23.00
C GLY A 175 -16.04 -27.54 24.44
N PRO A 176 -17.00 -28.16 25.17
CA PRO A 176 -17.85 -29.28 24.77
C PRO A 176 -18.83 -28.94 23.63
N GLY A 177 -19.45 -29.98 23.06
CA GLY A 177 -20.39 -29.90 21.94
C GLY A 177 -19.71 -29.93 20.58
N THR A 178 -20.40 -29.42 19.58
CA THR A 178 -19.86 -29.19 18.24
C THR A 178 -19.33 -27.77 18.17
N ALA A 179 -18.02 -27.62 18.15
CA ALA A 179 -17.33 -26.34 18.18
C ALA A 179 -16.07 -26.43 17.31
N GLY A 180 -15.55 -25.30 16.85
CA GLY A 180 -14.27 -25.25 16.16
C GLY A 180 -13.43 -24.07 16.58
N VAL A 181 -12.13 -24.16 16.30
CA VAL A 181 -11.14 -23.12 16.52
C VAL A 181 -10.26 -23.03 15.28
N ASN A 182 -10.03 -21.81 14.81
CA ASN A 182 -9.02 -21.53 13.81
C ASN A 182 -7.70 -21.23 14.52
N VAL A 183 -6.72 -22.12 14.38
CA VAL A 183 -5.37 -21.91 14.93
C VAL A 183 -4.60 -21.03 13.96
N GLN A 184 -4.21 -19.82 14.40
CA GLN A 184 -3.41 -18.87 13.63
C GLN A 184 -1.98 -18.82 14.18
N PHE A 185 -1.06 -19.53 13.54
CA PHE A 185 0.37 -19.45 13.82
C PHE A 185 1.00 -18.32 13.00
N SER A 186 1.33 -17.20 13.65
CA SER A 186 1.99 -16.06 13.00
C SER A 186 3.44 -15.92 13.40
N VAL A 187 4.24 -15.46 12.44
CA VAL A 187 5.61 -15.00 12.67
C VAL A 187 5.56 -13.47 12.73
N ASP A 188 6.05 -12.88 13.83
CA ASP A 188 6.13 -11.42 13.94
C ASP A 188 7.17 -10.89 12.93
N PRO A 189 6.90 -9.84 12.13
CA PRO A 189 7.88 -9.28 11.20
C PRO A 189 9.17 -8.75 11.85
N ASN A 190 9.12 -8.42 13.13
CA ASN A 190 10.26 -7.98 13.93
C ASN A 190 10.93 -9.14 14.69
N ASP A 191 10.42 -10.37 14.57
CA ASP A 191 11.09 -11.55 15.12
C ASP A 191 12.45 -11.71 14.42
N PRO A 192 13.57 -11.73 15.17
CA PRO A 192 14.88 -12.02 14.58
C PRO A 192 14.93 -13.41 13.92
N ASP A 193 14.12 -14.36 14.39
CA ASP A 193 14.08 -15.74 13.93
C ASP A 193 12.94 -15.98 12.92
N GLN A 194 12.98 -15.24 11.81
CA GLN A 194 12.05 -15.43 10.69
C GLN A 194 12.11 -16.85 10.12
N ILE A 195 10.95 -17.38 9.70
CA ILE A 195 10.88 -18.67 9.00
C ILE A 195 11.08 -18.42 7.51
N ILE A 196 12.28 -18.73 7.01
CA ILE A 196 12.66 -18.56 5.60
C ILE A 196 12.69 -19.91 4.89
N ILE A 197 11.90 -20.04 3.83
CA ILE A 197 11.91 -21.18 2.93
C ILE A 197 12.88 -20.90 1.77
N PRO A 198 14.01 -21.64 1.67
CA PRO A 198 14.94 -21.48 0.56
C PRO A 198 14.35 -22.00 -0.76
N SER A 199 14.95 -21.56 -1.87
CA SER A 199 14.70 -22.15 -3.18
C SER A 199 14.99 -23.65 -3.16
N ASN A 200 14.15 -24.44 -3.81
CA ASN A 200 14.28 -25.89 -3.87
C ASN A 200 13.89 -26.41 -5.25
N ALA A 201 14.35 -27.62 -5.58
CA ALA A 201 14.15 -28.22 -6.91
C ALA A 201 12.66 -28.43 -7.27
N SER A 202 11.78 -28.54 -6.28
CA SER A 202 10.34 -28.72 -6.50
C SER A 202 9.57 -27.40 -6.68
N ASN A 203 10.22 -26.24 -6.51
CA ASN A 203 9.57 -24.92 -6.55
C ASN A 203 8.30 -24.89 -5.70
N SER A 204 8.38 -25.44 -4.48
CA SER A 204 7.22 -25.57 -3.60
C SER A 204 7.63 -25.54 -2.14
N PHE A 205 6.65 -25.36 -1.26
CA PHE A 205 6.84 -25.53 0.18
C PHE A 205 5.61 -26.24 0.74
N SER A 206 5.75 -26.85 1.92
CA SER A 206 4.64 -27.54 2.57
C SER A 206 4.46 -27.07 4.01
N THR A 207 3.20 -26.91 4.39
CA THR A 207 2.80 -26.65 5.77
C THR A 207 2.16 -27.91 6.32
N VAL A 208 2.63 -28.36 7.49
CA VAL A 208 2.21 -29.58 8.15
C VAL A 208 1.60 -29.23 9.50
N TRP A 209 0.49 -29.88 9.83
CA TRP A 209 -0.16 -29.82 11.13
C TRP A 209 -0.25 -31.21 11.71
N ARG A 210 0.32 -31.39 12.90
CA ARG A 210 0.39 -32.68 13.58
C ARG A 210 -0.39 -32.63 14.88
N ILE A 211 -1.14 -33.70 15.16
CA ILE A 211 -1.64 -33.95 16.52
C ILE A 211 -0.53 -34.67 17.27
N VAL A 212 0.17 -33.96 18.15
CA VAL A 212 1.22 -34.54 19.00
C VAL A 212 0.60 -35.39 20.10
N GLN A 213 -0.49 -34.89 20.69
CA GLN A 213 -1.23 -35.60 21.71
C GLN A 213 -2.71 -35.20 21.69
N HIS A 214 -3.57 -36.22 21.67
CA HIS A 214 -5.01 -36.04 21.85
C HIS A 214 -5.38 -35.89 23.33
N ASN A 215 -6.55 -35.33 23.60
CA ASN A 215 -7.07 -35.17 24.96
C ASN A 215 -7.27 -36.51 25.67
N ASN A 216 -7.78 -37.51 24.95
CA ASN A 216 -8.06 -38.84 25.49
C ASN A 216 -8.01 -39.90 24.37
N GLN A 217 -6.80 -40.29 23.97
CA GLN A 217 -6.56 -41.45 23.11
C GLN A 217 -5.80 -42.53 23.89
N THR A 218 -6.54 -43.48 24.47
CA THR A 218 -5.99 -44.52 25.37
C THR A 218 -5.78 -45.88 24.70
N SER A 219 -6.38 -46.08 23.52
CA SER A 219 -6.28 -47.32 22.76
C SER A 219 -5.34 -47.19 21.57
N ASN A 220 -4.86 -48.32 21.05
CA ASN A 220 -4.08 -48.35 19.83
C ASN A 220 -4.93 -47.85 18.65
N PRO A 221 -4.54 -46.73 17.99
CA PRO A 221 -5.33 -46.12 16.93
C PRO A 221 -5.50 -47.02 15.69
N CYS A 222 -4.62 -48.00 15.50
CA CYS A 222 -4.71 -48.95 14.38
C CYS A 222 -5.90 -49.93 14.49
N VAL A 223 -6.47 -50.09 15.69
CA VAL A 223 -7.61 -50.99 15.95
C VAL A 223 -8.81 -50.26 16.52
N THR A 224 -8.62 -49.08 17.12
CA THR A 224 -9.70 -48.27 17.69
C THR A 224 -9.35 -46.81 17.53
N GLY A 225 -10.02 -46.11 16.61
CA GLY A 225 -9.80 -44.69 16.36
C GLY A 225 -10.15 -43.81 17.57
N PRO A 226 -9.59 -42.58 17.66
CA PRO A 226 -9.86 -41.70 18.79
C PRO A 226 -11.32 -41.27 18.81
N SER A 227 -11.91 -41.20 20.00
CA SER A 227 -13.33 -40.90 20.17
C SER A 227 -13.65 -39.43 19.89
N THR A 228 -14.69 -39.17 19.09
CA THR A 228 -15.28 -37.84 18.86
C THR A 228 -15.86 -37.20 20.12
N ALA A 229 -16.27 -38.02 21.10
CA ALA A 229 -16.84 -37.54 22.35
C ALA A 229 -15.81 -36.84 23.25
N THR A 230 -14.52 -37.03 23.01
CA THR A 230 -13.46 -36.57 23.92
C THR A 230 -12.24 -35.97 23.23
N ASN A 231 -12.22 -35.83 21.90
CA ASN A 231 -11.08 -35.31 21.14
C ASN A 231 -11.51 -34.32 20.06
N ALA A 232 -10.59 -33.43 19.66
CA ALA A 232 -10.74 -32.50 18.55
C ALA A 232 -9.87 -32.93 17.36
N PHE A 233 -10.34 -32.71 16.14
CA PHE A 233 -9.70 -33.22 14.92
C PHE A 233 -9.54 -32.12 13.87
N PRO A 234 -8.57 -32.26 12.95
CA PRO A 234 -8.48 -31.40 11.78
C PRO A 234 -9.74 -31.52 10.90
N THR A 235 -10.04 -30.46 10.17
CA THR A 235 -11.17 -30.43 9.24
C THR A 235 -10.74 -30.39 7.78
N THR A 236 -11.59 -30.93 6.91
CA THR A 236 -11.55 -30.66 5.47
C THR A 236 -12.73 -29.81 5.06
N ASP A 237 -12.61 -29.13 3.92
CA ASP A 237 -13.75 -28.46 3.34
C ASP A 237 -14.78 -29.47 2.84
N ASN A 238 -16.03 -29.03 2.90
CA ASN A 238 -17.17 -29.66 2.24
C ASN A 238 -17.60 -31.07 2.72
N PRO A 239 -18.90 -31.24 3.07
CA PRO A 239 -19.52 -32.56 3.17
C PRO A 239 -20.17 -33.06 1.85
N SER A 240 -20.22 -32.26 0.77
CA SER A 240 -20.99 -32.54 -0.46
C SER A 240 -20.34 -32.16 -1.81
N GLY A 241 -19.03 -31.87 -1.87
CA GLY A 241 -18.31 -31.56 -3.12
C GLY A 241 -16.81 -31.81 -2.98
N GLY A 242 -16.29 -32.57 -3.93
CA GLY A 242 -15.10 -33.40 -3.76
C GLY A 242 -13.76 -32.66 -3.76
N LEU A 243 -12.83 -33.26 -3.03
CA LEU A 243 -11.39 -33.09 -3.05
C LEU A 243 -10.87 -32.58 -4.41
N SER A 244 -10.44 -31.31 -4.44
CA SER A 244 -9.99 -30.64 -5.66
C SER A 244 -8.47 -30.71 -5.84
N GLN A 245 -7.71 -30.77 -4.74
CA GLN A 245 -6.25 -30.77 -4.72
C GLN A 245 -5.69 -32.09 -4.16
N ALA A 246 -6.21 -33.22 -4.63
CA ALA A 246 -5.80 -34.56 -4.20
C ALA A 246 -4.29 -34.83 -4.33
N SER A 247 -3.61 -34.16 -5.26
CA SER A 247 -2.17 -34.30 -5.49
C SER A 247 -1.31 -33.40 -4.60
N LEU A 248 -1.92 -32.44 -3.90
CA LEU A 248 -1.22 -31.44 -3.05
C LEU A 248 -1.64 -31.51 -1.58
N ASN A 249 -2.71 -32.24 -1.26
CA ASN A 249 -3.06 -32.64 0.09
C ASN A 249 -2.39 -33.96 0.47
N TRP A 250 -1.88 -34.01 1.70
CA TRP A 250 -1.10 -35.12 2.22
C TRP A 250 -1.60 -35.58 3.59
N LEU A 251 -1.37 -36.85 3.84
CA LEU A 251 -1.54 -37.50 5.14
C LEU A 251 -0.22 -38.19 5.50
N PHE A 252 0.28 -37.91 6.70
CA PHE A 252 1.20 -38.81 7.38
C PHE A 252 0.37 -39.73 8.28
N GLY A 253 0.28 -41.00 7.93
CA GLY A 253 -0.43 -41.98 8.73
C GLY A 253 0.50 -42.86 9.56
N LEU A 254 -0.02 -43.37 10.67
CA LEU A 254 0.71 -44.34 11.49
C LEU A 254 0.91 -45.66 10.75
N ASN A 255 1.96 -46.40 11.10
CA ASN A 255 2.18 -47.73 10.54
C ASN A 255 1.22 -48.75 11.18
N CYS A 256 0.06 -48.91 10.56
CA CYS A 256 -0.95 -49.92 10.92
C CYS A 256 -0.90 -51.16 10.00
N GLY A 257 0.28 -51.45 9.44
CA GLY A 257 0.48 -52.54 8.49
C GLY A 257 -0.13 -52.30 7.10
N PRO A 258 -0.27 -53.34 6.26
CA PRO A 258 -0.65 -53.21 4.85
C PRO A 258 -2.04 -52.62 4.60
N LEU A 259 -2.90 -52.64 5.61
CA LEU A 259 -4.27 -52.14 5.57
C LEU A 259 -4.41 -50.79 6.32
N GLY A 260 -3.29 -50.11 6.62
CA GLY A 260 -3.27 -48.77 7.20
C GLY A 260 -3.59 -47.66 6.20
N CYS A 261 -3.66 -46.43 6.70
CA CYS A 261 -3.98 -45.23 5.93
C CYS A 261 -2.84 -44.20 6.05
N PRO A 262 -1.77 -44.24 5.22
CA PRO A 262 -1.52 -45.14 4.09
C PRO A 262 -1.02 -46.54 4.50
N ALA A 263 -0.95 -47.46 3.54
CA ALA A 263 -0.46 -48.82 3.77
C ALA A 263 0.99 -48.78 4.29
N ASN A 264 1.21 -49.38 5.46
CA ASN A 264 2.46 -49.36 6.24
C ASN A 264 2.87 -47.97 6.78
N GLY A 265 1.95 -47.00 6.79
CA GLY A 265 2.17 -45.66 7.32
C GLY A 265 3.09 -44.78 6.48
N GLY A 266 3.44 -43.63 7.03
CA GLY A 266 4.27 -42.64 6.37
C GLY A 266 3.47 -41.63 5.54
N TRP A 267 4.20 -40.86 4.73
CA TRP A 267 3.64 -39.80 3.89
C TRP A 267 2.97 -40.35 2.64
N SER A 268 1.72 -39.95 2.40
CA SER A 268 1.03 -40.20 1.14
C SER A 268 0.20 -38.98 0.73
N ARG A 269 0.22 -38.66 -0.56
CA ARG A 269 -0.76 -37.74 -1.15
C ARG A 269 -2.14 -38.36 -1.09
N PHE A 270 -3.18 -37.54 -1.02
CA PHE A 270 -4.55 -38.04 -1.05
C PHE A 270 -4.85 -38.84 -2.32
N VAL A 271 -4.33 -38.42 -3.47
CA VAL A 271 -4.48 -39.14 -4.75
C VAL A 271 -3.90 -40.57 -4.73
N ASN A 272 -2.97 -40.86 -3.82
CA ASN A 272 -2.37 -42.18 -3.64
C ASN A 272 -3.01 -42.98 -2.50
N LEU A 273 -3.84 -42.34 -1.66
CA LEU A 273 -4.63 -43.04 -0.65
C LEU A 273 -5.72 -43.86 -1.35
N ASN A 274 -5.97 -45.06 -0.84
CA ASN A 274 -7.16 -45.81 -1.26
C ASN A 274 -8.42 -44.96 -0.99
N GLN A 275 -9.48 -45.17 -1.79
CA GLN A 275 -10.72 -44.36 -1.69
C GLN A 275 -11.29 -44.33 -0.27
N PHE A 276 -11.04 -45.41 0.45
CA PHE A 276 -11.38 -45.60 1.82
C PHE A 276 -10.69 -44.55 2.72
N CYS A 277 -9.37 -44.49 2.75
CA CYS A 277 -8.58 -43.64 3.64
C CYS A 277 -8.58 -42.16 3.23
N ARG A 278 -9.08 -41.85 2.03
CA ARG A 278 -8.98 -40.53 1.42
C ARG A 278 -10.09 -39.61 1.95
N PRO A 279 -9.74 -38.47 2.57
CA PRO A 279 -10.74 -37.46 2.92
C PRO A 279 -11.52 -36.98 1.70
N GLY A 280 -12.79 -36.62 1.93
CA GLY A 280 -13.71 -36.20 0.88
C GLY A 280 -13.43 -34.80 0.35
N GLY A 281 -12.70 -33.97 1.11
CA GLY A 281 -12.33 -32.60 0.76
C GLY A 281 -10.86 -32.29 1.00
N ASP A 282 -10.46 -31.06 0.66
CA ASP A 282 -9.13 -30.51 0.87
C ASP A 282 -8.97 -30.07 2.34
N TRP A 283 -7.75 -30.11 2.89
CA TRP A 283 -7.52 -29.66 4.26
C TRP A 283 -7.92 -28.19 4.43
N VAL A 284 -8.62 -27.84 5.52
CA VAL A 284 -8.95 -26.45 5.84
C VAL A 284 -7.74 -25.77 6.46
N THR A 285 -6.74 -25.56 5.62
CA THR A 285 -5.49 -24.90 5.97
C THR A 285 -5.04 -23.96 4.86
N ARG A 286 -4.45 -22.85 5.26
CA ARG A 286 -3.83 -21.88 4.35
C ARG A 286 -2.56 -21.32 4.96
N THR A 287 -1.64 -20.93 4.10
CA THR A 287 -0.39 -20.29 4.50
C THR A 287 -0.22 -19.00 3.74
N THR A 288 0.01 -17.92 4.48
CA THR A 288 0.36 -16.61 3.95
C THR A 288 1.88 -16.43 4.00
N TYR A 289 2.45 -16.06 2.87
CA TYR A 289 3.89 -15.91 2.69
C TYR A 289 4.22 -14.72 1.81
N THR A 290 5.44 -14.21 1.97
CA THR A 290 5.96 -13.08 1.22
C THR A 290 7.31 -13.45 0.64
N SER A 291 7.57 -13.12 -0.63
CA SER A 291 8.92 -13.24 -1.18
C SER A 291 9.89 -12.34 -0.41
N VAL A 292 11.02 -12.87 0.06
CA VAL A 292 12.08 -12.06 0.69
C VAL A 292 12.65 -11.05 -0.30
N ASN A 293 12.67 -11.41 -1.58
CA ASN A 293 13.08 -10.55 -2.68
C ASN A 293 11.91 -9.68 -3.19
N CYS A 294 10.85 -9.49 -2.38
CA CYS A 294 9.78 -8.56 -2.69
C CYS A 294 10.34 -7.16 -2.89
N ALA A 295 10.56 -6.81 -4.16
CA ALA A 295 10.46 -5.45 -4.62
C ALA A 295 8.99 -5.25 -5.02
N PRO A 296 8.30 -4.21 -4.52
CA PRO A 296 6.96 -3.91 -4.98
C PRO A 296 7.01 -3.71 -6.50
N ALA A 297 6.06 -4.32 -7.21
CA ALA A 297 6.10 -4.34 -8.66
C ALA A 297 6.07 -2.90 -9.19
N THR A 298 7.05 -2.57 -10.03
CA THR A 298 7.07 -1.32 -10.77
C THR A 298 6.39 -1.50 -12.12
N GLY A 299 5.91 -0.41 -12.68
CA GLY A 299 5.24 -0.39 -13.97
C GLY A 299 5.41 0.96 -14.64
N ALA A 300 5.00 1.05 -15.90
CA ALA A 300 5.06 2.28 -16.65
C ALA A 300 4.11 3.33 -16.06
N CYS A 301 4.66 4.49 -15.76
CA CYS A 301 3.96 5.67 -15.32
C CYS A 301 3.96 6.71 -16.44
N CYS A 302 2.79 6.99 -17.01
CA CYS A 302 2.64 8.05 -18.01
C CYS A 302 2.45 9.39 -17.30
N LEU A 303 3.49 10.22 -17.30
CA LEU A 303 3.49 11.52 -16.65
C LEU A 303 2.74 12.56 -17.51
N PRO A 304 2.17 13.62 -16.89
CA PRO A 304 1.51 14.70 -17.62
C PRO A 304 2.41 15.43 -18.64
N SER A 305 3.73 15.37 -18.44
CA SER A 305 4.72 15.90 -19.39
C SER A 305 4.86 15.08 -20.68
N GLY A 306 4.18 13.94 -20.80
CA GLY A 306 4.35 12.99 -21.90
C GLY A 306 5.52 12.02 -21.74
N SER A 307 6.35 12.21 -20.71
CA SER A 307 7.41 11.27 -20.37
C SER A 307 6.84 10.00 -19.74
N CYS A 308 7.49 8.88 -20.01
CA CYS A 308 7.22 7.63 -19.32
C CYS A 308 8.39 7.24 -18.42
N SER A 309 8.10 6.85 -17.19
CA SER A 309 9.08 6.34 -16.23
C SER A 309 8.59 5.01 -15.64
N ILE A 310 9.50 4.16 -15.19
CA ILE A 310 9.15 2.94 -14.46
C ILE A 310 9.17 3.27 -12.98
N LEU A 311 7.99 3.29 -12.35
CA LEU A 311 7.79 3.72 -10.97
C LEU A 311 6.87 2.74 -10.25
N LEU A 312 6.79 2.87 -8.93
CA LEU A 312 5.70 2.26 -8.16
C LEU A 312 4.38 2.99 -8.40
N GLN A 313 3.25 2.32 -8.17
CA GLN A 313 1.93 2.93 -8.36
C GLN A 313 1.74 4.20 -7.51
N ASN A 314 2.19 4.18 -6.24
CA ASN A 314 2.09 5.33 -5.34
C ASN A 314 3.01 6.47 -5.79
N GLU A 315 4.25 6.19 -6.20
CA GLU A 315 5.18 7.18 -6.74
C GLU A 315 4.62 7.82 -8.02
N CYS A 316 4.03 7.01 -8.89
CA CYS A 316 3.36 7.49 -10.10
C CYS A 316 2.22 8.45 -9.78
N ALA A 317 1.36 8.09 -8.82
CA ALA A 317 0.26 8.94 -8.36
C ALA A 317 0.79 10.24 -7.72
N THR A 318 1.87 10.18 -6.95
CA THR A 318 2.50 11.34 -6.31
C THR A 318 3.05 12.32 -7.35
N GLN A 319 3.50 11.83 -8.50
CA GLN A 319 3.94 12.64 -9.65
C GLN A 319 2.80 13.06 -10.58
N GLY A 320 1.53 12.80 -10.21
CA GLY A 320 0.36 13.12 -11.03
C GLY A 320 0.26 12.29 -12.32
N GLY A 321 0.98 11.18 -12.41
CA GLY A 321 1.01 10.29 -13.57
C GLY A 321 -0.11 9.25 -13.56
N THR A 322 -0.35 8.67 -14.73
CA THR A 322 -1.26 7.53 -14.90
C THR A 322 -0.46 6.24 -14.94
N TYR A 323 -0.63 5.40 -13.92
CA TYR A 323 0.01 4.09 -13.84
C TYR A 323 -0.63 3.10 -14.81
N ARG A 324 0.18 2.37 -15.57
CA ARG A 324 -0.29 1.42 -16.61
C ARG A 324 -0.39 -0.02 -16.15
N GLY A 325 -0.07 -0.29 -14.89
CA GLY A 325 -0.12 -1.62 -14.28
C GLY A 325 1.27 -2.24 -14.11
N ASP A 326 1.34 -3.25 -13.27
CA ASP A 326 2.58 -3.90 -12.87
C ASP A 326 3.27 -4.58 -14.05
N ASN A 327 4.61 -4.52 -14.06
CA ASN A 327 5.46 -5.11 -15.09
C ASN A 327 5.21 -4.58 -16.52
N THR A 328 4.46 -3.48 -16.66
CA THR A 328 4.35 -2.79 -17.95
C THR A 328 5.59 -1.97 -18.23
N THR A 329 6.08 -2.02 -19.47
CA THR A 329 7.25 -1.24 -19.90
C THR A 329 6.80 0.06 -20.56
N CYS A 330 7.65 1.10 -20.52
CA CYS A 330 7.37 2.35 -21.23
C CYS A 330 7.24 2.19 -22.74
N ALA A 331 7.89 1.17 -23.34
CA ALA A 331 7.77 0.89 -24.76
C ALA A 331 6.38 0.38 -25.16
N THR A 332 5.69 -0.32 -24.26
CA THR A 332 4.36 -0.93 -24.50
C THR A 332 3.22 -0.17 -23.85
N ALA A 333 3.53 0.85 -23.05
CA ALA A 333 2.59 1.59 -22.21
C ALA A 333 1.61 2.48 -22.99
N ASN A 334 1.89 2.77 -24.27
CA ASN A 334 1.13 3.69 -25.12
C ASN A 334 0.74 4.96 -24.35
N CYS A 335 1.75 5.67 -23.82
CA CYS A 335 1.49 6.92 -23.11
C CYS A 335 0.88 7.94 -24.07
N PRO A 336 -0.16 8.69 -23.64
CA PRO A 336 -0.76 9.70 -24.50
C PRO A 336 0.28 10.75 -24.80
N VAL A 337 0.47 11.07 -26.08
CA VAL A 337 1.38 12.14 -26.48
C VAL A 337 0.70 13.47 -26.10
N PRO A 338 1.32 14.29 -25.23
CA PRO A 338 0.73 15.55 -24.83
C PRO A 338 0.65 16.48 -26.03
N THR A 339 -0.52 17.10 -26.23
CA THR A 339 -0.76 18.05 -27.30
C THR A 339 -0.82 19.47 -26.76
N GLY A 340 -0.63 20.43 -27.67
CA GLY A 340 -0.75 21.85 -27.41
C GLY A 340 -1.05 22.60 -28.71
N ALA A 341 -1.35 23.88 -28.59
CA ALA A 341 -1.61 24.75 -29.72
C ALA A 341 -0.35 24.89 -30.59
N CYS A 342 -0.46 24.52 -31.85
CA CYS A 342 0.56 24.68 -32.87
C CYS A 342 0.18 25.83 -33.79
N CYS A 343 0.96 26.92 -33.75
CA CYS A 343 0.69 28.13 -34.50
C CYS A 343 1.46 28.19 -35.81
N LEU A 344 0.74 28.22 -36.92
CA LEU A 344 1.31 28.42 -38.25
C LEU A 344 1.55 29.90 -38.51
N SER A 345 2.44 30.21 -39.45
CA SER A 345 2.81 31.58 -39.83
C SER A 345 1.64 32.41 -40.38
N ASN A 346 0.57 31.77 -40.84
CA ASN A 346 -0.67 32.42 -41.28
C ASN A 346 -1.69 32.68 -40.15
N GLY A 347 -1.34 32.41 -38.89
CA GLY A 347 -2.21 32.61 -37.74
C GLY A 347 -3.21 31.48 -37.46
N PHE A 348 -3.21 30.43 -38.30
CA PHE A 348 -4.02 29.23 -38.08
C PHE A 348 -3.39 28.31 -37.03
N CYS A 349 -4.23 27.65 -36.24
CA CYS A 349 -3.84 26.84 -35.10
C CYS A 349 -4.43 25.43 -35.16
N LEU A 350 -3.61 24.43 -34.82
CA LEU A 350 -4.01 23.04 -34.62
C LEU A 350 -3.51 22.54 -33.26
N ASN A 351 -4.29 21.71 -32.57
CA ASN A 351 -3.79 21.03 -31.37
C ASN A 351 -2.98 19.79 -31.80
N LEU A 352 -1.65 19.90 -31.76
CA LEU A 352 -0.72 18.87 -32.23
C LEU A 352 0.28 18.52 -31.12
N SER A 353 1.03 17.43 -31.28
CA SER A 353 2.23 17.21 -30.47
C SER A 353 3.31 18.22 -30.85
N GLU A 354 4.32 18.42 -30.00
CA GLU A 354 5.46 19.29 -30.31
C GLU A 354 6.18 18.86 -31.59
N THR A 355 6.39 17.55 -31.76
CA THR A 355 7.05 16.96 -32.93
C THR A 355 6.24 17.18 -34.21
N ASP A 356 4.94 16.92 -34.18
CA ASP A 356 4.06 17.14 -35.34
C ASP A 356 3.97 18.63 -35.69
N CYS A 357 3.95 19.49 -34.67
CA CYS A 357 3.95 20.93 -34.86
C CYS A 357 5.22 21.42 -35.56
N ALA A 358 6.39 20.96 -35.10
CA ALA A 358 7.67 21.23 -35.75
C ALA A 358 7.71 20.67 -37.18
N GLY A 359 7.13 19.48 -37.40
CA GLY A 359 7.06 18.82 -38.71
C GLY A 359 6.29 19.61 -39.78
N ILE A 360 5.34 20.46 -39.37
CA ILE A 360 4.62 21.39 -40.26
C ILE A 360 5.13 22.82 -40.20
N ALA A 361 6.35 23.03 -39.65
CA ALA A 361 6.97 24.34 -39.44
C ALA A 361 6.12 25.33 -38.63
N GLY A 362 5.31 24.81 -37.69
CA GLY A 362 4.54 25.60 -36.75
C GLY A 362 5.31 25.90 -35.46
N THR A 363 4.83 26.90 -34.71
CA THR A 363 5.37 27.29 -33.41
C THR A 363 4.51 26.70 -32.29
N PHE A 364 5.07 25.76 -31.53
CA PHE A 364 4.38 25.10 -30.42
C PHE A 364 4.23 26.04 -29.21
N GLN A 365 2.99 26.23 -28.74
CA GLN A 365 2.69 27.16 -27.63
C GLN A 365 2.77 26.51 -26.24
N GLY A 366 3.24 25.25 -26.16
CA GLY A 366 3.40 24.49 -24.93
C GLY A 366 2.28 23.49 -24.68
N VAL A 367 2.58 22.44 -23.91
CA VAL A 367 1.62 21.38 -23.54
C VAL A 367 0.41 21.98 -22.80
N GLY A 368 -0.79 21.54 -23.18
CA GLY A 368 -2.04 21.98 -22.56
C GLY A 368 -2.55 23.35 -23.02
N SER A 369 -1.79 24.08 -23.86
CA SER A 369 -2.33 25.24 -24.56
C SER A 369 -3.35 24.81 -25.61
N ALA A 370 -4.48 25.50 -25.71
CA ALA A 370 -5.52 25.21 -26.69
C ALA A 370 -5.61 26.31 -27.74
N CYS A 371 -5.91 25.94 -28.99
CA CYS A 371 -6.26 26.92 -30.01
C CYS A 371 -7.48 27.75 -29.58
N GLY A 372 -7.47 29.04 -29.94
CA GLY A 372 -8.59 29.93 -29.72
C GLY A 372 -9.80 29.62 -30.61
N ALA A 373 -10.87 30.37 -30.41
CA ALA A 373 -12.07 30.27 -31.24
C ALA A 373 -11.72 30.44 -32.73
N GLY A 374 -12.29 29.59 -33.59
CA GLY A 374 -12.04 29.62 -35.03
C GLY A 374 -10.63 29.16 -35.44
N ASN A 375 -9.97 28.31 -34.63
CA ASN A 375 -8.59 27.86 -34.85
C ASN A 375 -7.58 29.02 -34.92
N ALA A 376 -7.85 30.11 -34.20
CA ALA A 376 -6.92 31.20 -34.07
C ALA A 376 -5.78 30.83 -33.10
N CYS A 377 -4.59 31.35 -33.36
CA CYS A 377 -3.48 31.25 -32.43
C CYS A 377 -3.83 31.84 -31.05
N PRO A 378 -3.53 31.12 -29.94
CA PRO A 378 -3.88 31.58 -28.61
C PRO A 378 -3.09 32.84 -28.27
N SER A 379 -3.82 33.92 -28.04
CA SER A 379 -3.30 35.16 -27.46
C SER A 379 -4.16 35.55 -26.26
N GLY A 380 -3.56 36.29 -25.33
CA GLY A 380 -4.24 36.71 -24.11
C GLY A 380 -3.36 37.62 -23.26
N ALA A 381 -3.93 38.09 -22.16
CA ALA A 381 -3.23 38.95 -21.22
C ALA A 381 -2.09 38.22 -20.52
N CYS A 382 -0.93 38.85 -20.52
CA CYS A 382 0.25 38.45 -19.79
C CYS A 382 0.58 39.50 -18.74
N CYS A 383 0.51 39.12 -17.47
CA CYS A 383 0.89 39.98 -16.36
C CYS A 383 2.39 39.87 -16.12
N LEU A 384 3.14 40.94 -16.40
CA LEU A 384 4.57 40.99 -16.19
C LEU A 384 4.90 41.29 -14.72
N PRO A 385 6.09 40.89 -14.23
CA PRO A 385 6.53 41.21 -12.87
C PRO A 385 6.55 42.71 -12.53
N SER A 386 6.68 43.56 -13.56
CA SER A 386 6.61 45.02 -13.44
C SER A 386 5.20 45.56 -13.20
N GLY A 387 4.17 44.71 -13.13
CA GLY A 387 2.76 45.12 -13.05
C GLY A 387 2.13 45.51 -14.40
N SER A 388 2.95 45.62 -15.44
CA SER A 388 2.47 45.88 -16.80
C SER A 388 1.74 44.66 -17.38
N CYS A 389 0.75 44.93 -18.22
CA CYS A 389 0.05 43.88 -18.95
C CYS A 389 0.23 44.05 -20.46
N VAL A 390 0.56 42.94 -21.13
CA VAL A 390 0.66 42.88 -22.60
C VAL A 390 -0.20 41.74 -23.15
N ILE A 391 -0.75 41.90 -24.36
CA ILE A 391 -1.41 40.81 -25.07
C ILE A 391 -0.35 40.07 -25.88
N THR A 392 -0.11 38.80 -25.55
CA THR A 392 0.91 37.99 -26.23
C THR A 392 0.55 36.51 -26.20
N SER A 393 1.41 35.63 -26.74
CA SER A 393 1.21 34.19 -26.68
C SER A 393 1.67 33.60 -25.33
N PRO A 394 1.22 32.40 -24.94
CA PRO A 394 1.65 31.76 -23.70
C PRO A 394 3.17 31.62 -23.57
N VAL A 395 3.87 31.22 -24.65
CA VAL A 395 5.33 31.06 -24.66
C VAL A 395 6.04 32.41 -24.53
N ALA A 396 5.60 33.41 -25.31
CA ALA A 396 6.17 34.75 -25.25
C ALA A 396 5.97 35.38 -23.85
N CYS A 397 4.82 35.11 -23.20
CA CYS A 397 4.56 35.53 -21.84
C CYS A 397 5.55 34.93 -20.84
N ARG A 398 5.77 33.60 -20.92
CA ARG A 398 6.75 32.90 -20.07
C ARG A 398 8.18 33.37 -20.31
N ASN A 399 8.55 33.65 -21.56
CA ASN A 399 9.89 34.17 -21.90
C ASN A 399 10.12 35.57 -21.31
N GLN A 400 9.05 36.34 -21.07
CA GLN A 400 9.09 37.62 -20.35
C GLN A 400 8.91 37.45 -18.83
N GLN A 401 8.98 36.21 -18.32
CA GLN A 401 8.76 35.87 -16.91
C GLN A 401 7.38 36.32 -16.39
N GLY A 402 6.42 36.50 -17.30
CA GLY A 402 5.06 36.91 -16.97
C GLY A 402 4.13 35.72 -16.69
N THR A 403 2.99 36.02 -16.06
CA THR A 403 1.91 35.07 -15.80
C THR A 403 0.80 35.23 -16.84
N PHE A 404 0.57 34.19 -17.65
CA PHE A 404 -0.47 34.19 -18.67
C PHE A 404 -1.84 33.97 -18.04
N ARG A 405 -2.82 34.82 -18.37
CA ARG A 405 -4.15 34.81 -17.73
C ARG A 405 -5.19 34.00 -18.49
N GLY A 406 -4.81 33.40 -19.61
CA GLY A 406 -5.65 32.54 -20.43
C GLY A 406 -5.95 33.15 -21.81
N VAL A 407 -6.40 32.30 -22.73
CA VAL A 407 -6.69 32.69 -24.11
C VAL A 407 -7.91 33.62 -24.15
N ASN A 408 -7.88 34.63 -25.03
CA ASN A 408 -8.92 35.66 -25.19
C ASN A 408 -9.14 36.56 -23.96
N THR A 409 -8.24 36.53 -22.97
CA THR A 409 -8.28 37.50 -21.88
C THR A 409 -7.72 38.84 -22.32
N THR A 410 -8.34 39.93 -21.89
CA THR A 410 -7.88 41.30 -22.15
C THR A 410 -7.10 41.83 -20.95
N CYS A 411 -6.18 42.77 -21.16
CA CYS A 411 -5.44 43.37 -20.06
C CYS A 411 -6.32 44.13 -19.06
N ALA A 412 -7.45 44.69 -19.52
CA ALA A 412 -8.43 45.34 -18.65
C ALA A 412 -9.11 44.35 -17.69
N GLY A 413 -9.40 43.12 -18.14
CA GLY A 413 -10.03 42.08 -17.31
C GLY A 413 -9.04 41.17 -16.57
N ALA A 414 -7.74 41.30 -16.85
CA ALA A 414 -6.70 40.42 -16.32
C ALA A 414 -6.41 40.63 -14.83
N ASN A 415 -6.74 41.80 -14.28
CA ASN A 415 -6.46 42.19 -12.89
C ASN A 415 -5.01 41.84 -12.51
N CYS A 416 -4.03 42.38 -13.25
CA CYS A 416 -2.64 42.09 -12.99
C CYS A 416 -2.21 42.64 -11.62
N PRO A 417 -1.62 41.81 -10.74
CA PRO A 417 -1.10 42.27 -9.46
C PRO A 417 -0.15 43.44 -9.68
N GLN A 418 -0.36 44.54 -8.96
CA GLN A 418 0.54 45.68 -9.01
C GLN A 418 1.72 45.42 -8.07
N PRO A 419 2.97 45.61 -8.52
CA PRO A 419 4.13 45.39 -7.68
C PRO A 419 4.18 46.41 -6.54
N ASN A 420 4.75 45.98 -5.42
CA ASN A 420 5.10 46.89 -4.36
C ASN A 420 6.41 47.63 -4.69
N GLY A 421 6.66 48.70 -3.95
CA GLY A 421 7.78 49.61 -4.10
C GLY A 421 7.87 50.49 -2.85
N ALA A 422 8.96 51.24 -2.72
CA ALA A 422 9.17 52.15 -1.60
C ALA A 422 8.20 53.33 -1.70
N CYS A 423 7.42 53.50 -0.63
CA CYS A 423 6.56 54.64 -0.40
C CYS A 423 7.14 55.47 0.75
N CYS A 424 7.66 56.65 0.44
CA CYS A 424 8.30 57.53 1.41
C CYS A 424 7.30 58.54 1.97
N PHE A 425 7.26 58.68 3.28
CA PHE A 425 6.47 59.70 3.95
C PHE A 425 7.37 60.86 4.38
N THR A 426 6.77 62.04 4.56
CA THR A 426 7.49 63.26 5.00
C THR A 426 8.12 63.13 6.38
N THR A 427 7.78 62.08 7.13
CA THR A 427 8.37 61.74 8.44
C THR A 427 9.61 60.84 8.34
N GLY A 428 10.18 60.66 7.13
CA GLY A 428 11.31 59.74 6.88
C GLY A 428 10.94 58.25 6.90
N SER A 429 9.69 57.91 7.23
CA SER A 429 9.21 56.53 7.24
C SER A 429 9.05 55.97 5.82
N CYS A 430 9.36 54.69 5.63
CA CYS A 430 9.16 53.99 4.35
C CYS A 430 8.30 52.74 4.51
N LEU A 431 7.28 52.60 3.65
CA LEU A 431 6.47 51.37 3.56
C LEU A 431 6.54 50.77 2.16
N SER A 432 6.54 49.43 2.08
CA SER A 432 6.42 48.71 0.81
C SER A 432 4.94 48.59 0.42
N LEU A 433 4.44 49.56 -0.34
CA LEU A 433 3.05 49.66 -0.78
C LEU A 433 2.95 49.49 -2.30
N THR A 434 1.75 49.40 -2.87
CA THR A 434 1.56 49.62 -4.31
C THR A 434 1.49 51.12 -4.60
N SER A 435 1.71 51.55 -5.85
CA SER A 435 1.62 52.97 -6.23
C SER A 435 0.30 53.63 -5.79
N ALA A 436 -0.83 52.95 -5.99
CA ALA A 436 -2.14 53.47 -5.61
C ALA A 436 -2.31 53.60 -4.08
N LEU A 437 -1.84 52.62 -3.31
CA LEU A 437 -1.85 52.69 -1.85
C LEU A 437 -0.89 53.74 -1.31
N CYS A 438 0.25 53.95 -1.97
CA CYS A 438 1.23 54.97 -1.60
C CYS A 438 0.66 56.38 -1.75
N THR A 439 0.12 56.70 -2.93
CA THR A 439 -0.53 58.00 -3.17
C THR A 439 -1.77 58.18 -2.29
N GLY A 440 -2.55 57.12 -2.07
CA GLY A 440 -3.72 57.15 -1.18
C GLY A 440 -3.36 57.40 0.30
N ALA A 441 -2.17 56.99 0.72
CA ALA A 441 -1.63 57.27 2.05
C ALA A 441 -0.91 58.63 2.16
N GLY A 442 -0.82 59.39 1.06
CA GLY A 442 -0.11 60.68 1.02
C GLY A 442 1.41 60.57 0.95
N GLY A 443 1.95 59.40 0.60
CA GLY A 443 3.39 59.18 0.45
C GLY A 443 3.89 59.44 -0.99
N ASN A 444 5.19 59.70 -1.12
CA ASN A 444 5.89 59.83 -2.38
C ASN A 444 6.39 58.45 -2.87
N TRP A 445 6.00 58.08 -4.09
CA TRP A 445 6.27 56.76 -4.66
C TRP A 445 7.59 56.73 -5.44
N GLN A 446 8.51 55.86 -5.04
CA GLN A 446 9.86 55.78 -5.64
C GLN A 446 9.95 54.85 -6.87
N GLY A 447 8.84 54.24 -7.29
CA GLY A 447 8.80 53.33 -8.43
C GLY A 447 8.61 51.85 -8.05
N ALA A 448 8.17 51.05 -9.01
CA ALA A 448 7.93 49.62 -8.80
C ALA A 448 9.22 48.87 -8.45
N LEU A 449 9.11 47.90 -7.54
CA LEU A 449 10.20 47.02 -7.07
C LEU A 449 11.35 47.74 -6.36
N THR A 450 11.21 49.03 -6.04
CA THR A 450 12.13 49.72 -5.13
C THR A 450 11.93 49.24 -3.70
N THR A 451 12.98 49.28 -2.89
CA THR A 451 12.98 48.76 -1.52
C THR A 451 13.14 49.89 -0.51
N CYS A 452 12.58 49.75 0.69
CA CYS A 452 12.80 50.69 1.79
C CYS A 452 14.21 50.52 2.38
N GLY A 453 15.22 51.10 1.74
CA GLY A 453 16.59 51.21 2.26
C GLY A 453 16.83 52.54 2.98
N ALA A 454 17.89 52.62 3.79
CA ALA A 454 18.23 53.81 4.59
C ALA A 454 18.25 55.11 3.76
N SER A 455 18.85 55.08 2.58
CA SER A 455 18.93 56.23 1.68
C SER A 455 17.75 56.38 0.70
N THR A 456 16.73 55.51 0.77
CA THR A 456 15.61 55.54 -0.20
C THR A 456 14.55 56.57 0.18
N CYS A 457 14.41 56.86 1.47
CA CYS A 457 13.44 57.80 2.02
C CYS A 457 14.04 58.76 3.04
N ALA A 458 15.37 58.92 3.05
CA ALA A 458 16.03 59.91 3.88
C ALA A 458 15.40 61.29 3.61
N ALA A 459 15.04 61.99 4.68
CA ALA A 459 14.76 63.41 4.59
C ALA A 459 16.02 64.07 4.00
N ALA A 460 15.86 65.04 3.11
CA ALA A 460 17.02 65.81 2.68
C ALA A 460 17.60 66.47 3.95
N CYS A 461 18.93 66.41 4.11
CA CYS A 461 19.60 67.21 5.12
C CYS A 461 19.20 68.67 4.94
N ASP A 462 19.28 69.44 6.01
CA ASP A 462 19.23 70.88 5.93
C ASP A 462 20.34 71.39 4.98
N ASP A 463 20.13 72.57 4.40
CA ASP A 463 21.12 73.14 3.51
C ASP A 463 22.31 73.72 4.29
N ILE A 464 23.41 73.98 3.56
CA ILE A 464 24.66 74.47 4.13
C ILE A 464 24.61 75.96 4.50
N ASP A 465 23.60 76.69 4.02
CA ASP A 465 23.33 78.09 4.40
C ASP A 465 22.71 78.14 5.79
N PHE A 466 23.49 77.74 6.80
CA PHE A 466 22.96 77.45 8.13
C PHE A 466 22.29 78.67 8.76
N ASN A 467 22.78 79.88 8.51
CA ASN A 467 22.21 81.11 9.06
C ASN A 467 21.13 81.76 8.17
N ASN A 468 20.81 81.12 7.04
CA ASN A 468 19.83 81.53 6.02
C ASN A 468 20.05 82.95 5.48
N ASN A 469 21.32 83.34 5.29
CA ASN A 469 21.67 84.66 4.77
C ASN A 469 21.85 84.67 3.23
N GLN A 470 21.69 83.52 2.57
CA GLN A 470 21.83 83.29 1.12
C GLN A 470 23.27 83.35 0.61
N VAL A 471 24.26 83.30 1.49
CA VAL A 471 25.68 83.26 1.16
C VAL A 471 26.23 81.94 1.65
N PHE A 472 26.38 80.98 0.74
CA PHE A 472 26.89 79.66 1.08
C PHE A 472 27.76 79.07 -0.04
N PRO A 473 28.79 78.28 0.29
CA PRO A 473 29.32 78.06 1.63
C PRO A 473 30.18 79.25 2.10
N GLU A 474 30.01 79.69 3.35
CA GLU A 474 30.96 80.60 4.00
C GLU A 474 31.41 80.11 5.39
N ASP A 475 32.55 80.63 5.87
CA ASP A 475 33.06 80.27 7.20
C ASP A 475 32.07 80.66 8.31
N GLN A 476 31.21 81.66 8.06
CA GLN A 476 30.19 82.10 9.00
C GLN A 476 29.09 81.04 9.21
N ASP A 477 28.70 80.27 8.19
CA ASP A 477 27.73 79.17 8.34
C ASP A 477 28.24 78.11 9.33
N VAL A 478 29.53 77.80 9.24
CA VAL A 478 30.20 76.83 10.12
C VAL A 478 30.30 77.37 11.53
N VAL A 479 30.64 78.65 11.68
CA VAL A 479 30.69 79.32 13.00
C VAL A 479 29.31 79.34 13.64
N ASP A 480 28.28 79.73 12.89
CA ASP A 480 26.91 79.81 13.38
C ASP A 480 26.35 78.43 13.75
N PHE A 481 26.67 77.39 12.97
CA PHE A 481 26.32 76.00 13.29
C PHE A 481 26.89 75.57 14.65
N PHE A 482 28.19 75.81 14.89
CA PHE A 482 28.81 75.46 16.16
C PHE A 482 28.36 76.34 17.34
N ASP A 483 28.05 77.61 17.09
CA ASP A 483 27.52 78.50 18.10
C ASP A 483 26.13 78.02 18.57
N VAL A 484 25.25 77.61 17.64
CA VAL A 484 23.94 77.02 17.98
C VAL A 484 24.10 75.64 18.63
N LEU A 485 25.00 74.78 18.13
CA LEU A 485 25.31 73.48 18.75
C LEU A 485 25.77 73.63 20.20
N ALA A 486 26.51 74.70 20.52
CA ALA A 486 26.97 75.04 21.85
C ALA A 486 25.92 75.72 22.74
N GLY A 487 24.68 75.91 22.24
CA GLY A 487 23.57 76.51 22.97
C GLY A 487 23.42 78.02 22.81
N GLY A 488 24.05 78.62 21.80
CA GLY A 488 23.81 80.00 21.38
C GLY A 488 22.41 80.19 20.78
N GLU A 489 21.87 81.41 20.87
CA GLU A 489 20.60 81.74 20.22
C GLU A 489 20.84 82.26 18.80
N CYS A 490 20.19 81.66 17.82
CA CYS A 490 20.12 82.17 16.46
C CYS A 490 18.66 82.21 15.99
N ALA A 491 18.20 83.37 15.53
CA ALA A 491 16.79 83.59 15.18
C ALA A 491 16.45 83.16 13.73
N THR A 492 17.45 83.09 12.85
CA THR A 492 17.26 82.77 11.43
C THR A 492 17.94 81.49 11.01
N CYS A 493 18.60 80.76 11.91
CA CYS A 493 19.34 79.57 11.54
C CYS A 493 18.41 78.37 11.30
N ASN A 494 18.89 77.43 10.47
CA ASN A 494 18.37 76.06 10.42
C ASN A 494 18.52 75.40 11.79
N ASP A 495 17.77 74.32 12.02
CA ASP A 495 17.88 73.62 13.29
C ASP A 495 19.15 72.74 13.33
N ILE A 496 19.48 72.22 14.51
CA ILE A 496 20.74 71.50 14.69
C ILE A 496 20.64 70.01 14.30
N ASP A 497 19.44 69.51 14.00
CA ASP A 497 19.18 68.16 13.49
C ASP A 497 19.47 68.14 11.98
N PHE A 498 20.74 68.31 11.61
CA PHE A 498 21.14 68.57 10.23
C PHE A 498 20.70 67.47 9.26
N ASN A 499 20.68 66.21 9.69
CA ASN A 499 20.24 65.08 8.88
C ASN A 499 18.75 64.74 9.05
N ASN A 500 18.01 65.58 9.79
CA ASN A 500 16.57 65.49 10.02
C ASN A 500 16.13 64.11 10.55
N ASN A 501 16.96 63.47 11.39
CA ASN A 501 16.71 62.14 11.92
C ASN A 501 16.00 62.14 13.29
N THR A 502 15.70 63.33 13.83
CA THR A 502 15.03 63.62 15.11
C THR A 502 15.86 63.38 16.36
N VAL A 503 17.14 63.06 16.23
CA VAL A 503 18.09 62.89 17.32
C VAL A 503 19.06 64.06 17.31
N PHE A 504 18.89 64.99 18.24
CA PHE A 504 19.77 66.17 18.29
C PHE A 504 19.95 66.69 19.73
N PRO A 505 21.12 67.28 20.05
CA PRO A 505 22.34 67.27 19.24
C PRO A 505 23.05 65.90 19.30
N GLU A 506 23.56 65.40 18.17
CA GLU A 506 24.45 64.25 18.13
C GLU A 506 25.70 64.46 17.25
N ASP A 507 26.72 63.62 17.46
CA ASP A 507 27.96 63.68 16.67
C ASP A 507 27.70 63.43 15.17
N GLN A 508 26.63 62.72 14.84
CA GLN A 508 26.25 62.40 13.47
C GLN A 508 25.76 63.64 12.70
N ASP A 509 25.06 64.58 13.34
CA ASP A 509 24.65 65.86 12.73
C ASP A 509 25.87 66.66 12.25
N VAL A 510 26.92 66.68 13.09
CA VAL A 510 28.18 67.36 12.77
C VAL A 510 28.90 66.66 11.63
N ILE A 511 28.96 65.32 11.65
CA ILE A 511 29.58 64.53 10.59
C ILE A 511 28.86 64.79 9.26
N ASP A 512 27.53 64.80 9.27
CA ASP A 512 26.73 64.96 8.06
C ASP A 512 26.80 66.39 7.51
N PHE A 513 26.80 67.40 8.39
CA PHE A 513 27.03 68.80 8.01
C PHE A 513 28.36 68.95 7.24
N PHE A 514 29.45 68.40 7.78
CA PHE A 514 30.75 68.47 7.11
C PHE A 514 30.84 67.61 5.85
N ASN A 515 30.15 66.47 5.80
CA ASN A 515 30.08 65.64 4.60
C ASN A 515 29.41 66.41 3.46
N VAL A 516 28.28 67.07 3.73
CA VAL A 516 27.55 67.86 2.72
C VAL A 516 28.31 69.14 2.37
N LEU A 517 28.92 69.83 3.34
CA LEU A 517 29.80 70.99 3.11
C LEU A 517 30.97 70.65 2.18
N ALA A 518 31.51 69.43 2.29
CA ALA A 518 32.56 68.91 1.42
C ALA A 518 32.06 68.44 0.03
N GLY A 519 30.77 68.59 -0.27
CA GLY A 519 30.15 68.19 -1.54
C GLY A 519 29.72 66.71 -1.59
N GLY A 520 29.69 66.03 -0.44
CA GLY A 520 29.12 64.69 -0.29
C GLY A 520 27.58 64.69 -0.34
N THR A 521 26.99 63.51 -0.43
CA THR A 521 25.53 63.33 -0.37
C THR A 521 25.07 63.19 1.08
N CYS A 522 23.92 63.78 1.41
CA CYS A 522 23.22 63.52 2.67
C CYS A 522 22.91 62.01 2.81
N PRO A 523 23.17 61.37 3.96
CA PRO A 523 22.96 59.93 4.17
C PRO A 523 21.50 59.44 4.13
#